data_AF-A0A9P9IFN3-F1
#
_entry.id   AF-A0A9P9IFN3-F1
#
_cell.length_a   1.000
_cell.length_b   1.000
_cell.length_c   1.000
_cell.angle_alpha   90.00
_cell.angle_beta   90.00
_cell.angle_gamma   90.00
#
_symmetry.space_group_name_H-M   'P 1'
#
loop_
_entity.id
_entity.type
_entity.pdbx_description
1 polymer ?
#
loop_
_entity_poly.entity_id
_entity_poly.type
_entity_poly.pdbx_seq_one_letter_code
_entity_poly.pdbx_strand_id
1 'polypeptide(L)'
;MPALRALCRVPFLRLPSTRFSSLTLNFASISNCLSSNRDVALIRTHDRSLTSTTPFAIQFPPRRIFLDSEIEENFLKGSGPGGQKINKTSSAVQLKHLPTGIVVKCQESRSRSHNRKVARKLLGERLEELELGEESRTAVKARERSRKKASADKKKRRKYRALSDGQDGEAHGDEADALDHHAGEGSEQINSFPVGMKTEPQEGPSKENNG
;
A
#
# COMPACT_ATOMS: atom_id res chain seq x y z
N MET A 1 -62.18 17.02 -23.64
CA MET A 1 -62.50 16.43 -22.32
C MET A 1 -61.20 16.15 -21.57
N PRO A 2 -60.88 16.92 -20.52
CA PRO A 2 -59.64 16.82 -19.74
C PRO A 2 -59.81 15.85 -18.57
N ALA A 3 -58.78 15.09 -18.22
CA ALA A 3 -58.72 14.39 -16.94
C ALA A 3 -57.30 14.48 -16.37
N LEU A 4 -57.28 14.90 -15.11
CA LEU A 4 -56.17 15.49 -14.36
C LEU A 4 -55.23 14.45 -13.73
N ARG A 5 -53.96 14.88 -13.62
CA ARG A 5 -52.99 14.66 -12.53
C ARG A 5 -53.41 13.72 -11.39
N ALA A 6 -52.60 12.68 -11.15
CA ALA A 6 -52.46 12.06 -9.82
C ALA A 6 -50.97 11.99 -9.45
N LEU A 7 -50.54 12.93 -8.61
CA LEU A 7 -49.27 12.91 -7.90
C LEU A 7 -49.40 11.93 -6.72
N CYS A 8 -48.75 10.78 -6.77
CA CYS A 8 -48.62 9.91 -5.60
C CYS A 8 -47.62 10.53 -4.62
N ARG A 9 -48.19 11.08 -3.55
CA ARG A 9 -47.56 11.72 -2.40
C ARG A 9 -47.02 10.64 -1.47
N VAL A 10 -45.70 10.43 -1.48
CA VAL A 10 -45.03 9.56 -0.49
C VAL A 10 -45.07 10.21 0.90
N PRO A 11 -45.52 9.50 1.95
CA PRO A 11 -45.60 10.05 3.30
C PRO A 11 -44.22 10.19 3.95
N PHE A 12 -43.99 11.40 4.44
CA PHE A 12 -42.84 11.86 5.21
C PHE A 12 -42.81 11.17 6.58
N LEU A 13 -41.93 10.18 6.77
CA LEU A 13 -41.74 9.54 8.08
C LEU A 13 -40.95 10.49 8.99
N ARG A 14 -41.64 10.88 10.06
CA ARG A 14 -41.23 11.80 11.11
C ARG A 14 -40.33 11.07 12.12
N LEU A 15 -39.05 11.42 12.18
CA LEU A 15 -38.12 10.95 13.21
C LEU A 15 -38.51 11.54 14.57
N PRO A 16 -38.59 10.75 15.65
CA PRO A 16 -38.80 11.30 16.99
C PRO A 16 -37.50 11.94 17.51
N SER A 17 -37.64 13.17 17.97
CA SER A 17 -36.67 13.92 18.76
C SER A 17 -36.45 13.25 20.11
N THR A 18 -35.33 12.54 20.28
CA THR A 18 -34.88 12.10 21.60
C THR A 18 -34.00 13.18 22.22
N ARG A 19 -34.52 13.73 23.31
CA ARG A 19 -33.88 14.69 24.20
C ARG A 19 -32.68 14.01 24.86
N PHE A 20 -31.47 14.53 24.64
CA PHE A 20 -30.31 14.17 25.45
C PHE A 20 -30.47 14.83 26.82
N SER A 21 -30.93 14.08 27.82
CA SER A 21 -30.87 14.49 29.21
C SER A 21 -29.45 14.30 29.74
N SER A 22 -28.83 15.40 30.14
CA SER A 22 -27.59 15.46 30.90
C SER A 22 -27.71 14.65 32.18
N LEU A 23 -26.97 13.55 32.28
CA LEU A 23 -26.73 12.89 33.56
C LEU A 23 -25.42 13.43 34.14
N THR A 24 -25.58 14.38 35.05
CA THR A 24 -24.57 14.69 36.07
C THR A 24 -24.40 13.45 36.96
N LEU A 25 -23.26 12.77 36.86
CA LEU A 25 -22.88 11.75 37.83
C LEU A 25 -22.40 12.44 39.10
N ASN A 26 -23.21 12.30 40.14
CA ASN A 26 -22.93 12.77 41.49
C ASN A 26 -21.67 12.11 42.04
N PHE A 27 -20.72 12.95 42.41
CA PHE A 27 -19.58 12.65 43.26
C PHE A 27 -20.08 12.67 44.71
N ALA A 28 -20.21 11.51 45.37
CA ALA A 28 -20.05 11.39 46.83
C ALA A 28 -20.40 9.99 47.35
N SER A 29 -19.55 9.53 48.26
CA SER A 29 -19.83 8.59 49.34
C SER A 29 -19.88 7.11 48.99
N ILE A 30 -18.73 6.45 49.12
CA ILE A 30 -18.71 5.14 49.77
C ILE A 30 -17.78 5.24 50.97
N SER A 31 -18.42 5.03 52.11
CA SER A 31 -17.91 5.08 53.46
C SER A 31 -16.71 4.18 53.67
N ASN A 32 -15.77 4.72 54.43
CA ASN A 32 -14.66 4.02 55.06
C ASN A 32 -15.23 2.97 56.04
N CYS A 33 -14.90 1.69 55.86
CA CYS A 33 -15.12 0.65 56.86
C CYS A 33 -13.80 -0.09 57.05
N LEU A 34 -13.13 0.26 58.15
CA LEU A 34 -11.94 -0.38 58.66
C LEU A 34 -12.39 -1.55 59.55
N SER A 35 -12.14 -2.79 59.14
CA SER A 35 -11.93 -3.88 60.10
C SER A 35 -11.23 -5.07 59.45
N SER A 36 -10.01 -5.32 59.94
CA SER A 36 -9.52 -6.62 60.37
C SER A 36 -9.74 -7.81 59.43
N ASN A 37 -8.75 -8.09 58.58
CA ASN A 37 -8.16 -9.42 58.51
C ASN A 37 -6.74 -9.34 57.96
N ARG A 38 -5.81 -9.92 58.72
CA ARG A 38 -4.43 -10.18 58.31
C ARG A 38 -4.43 -11.25 57.22
N ASP A 39 -3.38 -11.25 56.42
CA ASP A 39 -3.02 -12.22 55.39
C ASP A 39 -3.59 -11.94 53.98
N VAL A 40 -3.07 -10.88 53.36
CA VAL A 40 -3.01 -10.78 51.91
C VAL A 40 -1.55 -10.61 51.52
N ALA A 41 -1.06 -11.58 50.75
CA ALA A 41 0.28 -11.62 50.19
C ALA A 41 0.70 -10.24 49.65
N LEU A 42 1.97 -9.89 49.83
CA LEU A 42 2.63 -8.80 49.14
C LEU A 42 2.64 -9.09 47.63
N ILE A 43 1.50 -8.91 46.96
CA ILE A 43 1.46 -8.69 45.53
C ILE A 43 2.15 -7.34 45.38
N ARG A 44 3.41 -7.39 44.93
CA ARG A 44 4.15 -6.24 44.47
C ARG A 44 3.33 -5.60 43.35
N THR A 45 2.43 -4.68 43.72
CA THR A 45 1.70 -3.84 42.80
C THR A 45 2.73 -2.91 42.20
N HIS A 46 3.43 -3.40 41.17
CA HIS A 46 4.12 -2.53 40.26
C HIS A 46 3.05 -1.56 39.76
N ASP A 47 3.14 -0.31 40.20
CA ASP A 47 2.32 0.80 39.72
C ASP A 47 2.54 0.88 38.21
N ARG A 48 1.68 0.18 37.48
CA ARG A 48 1.80 0.02 36.04
C ARG A 48 1.09 1.23 35.47
N SER A 49 1.80 2.36 35.49
CA SER A 49 1.32 3.61 34.91
C SER A 49 0.78 3.33 33.51
N LEU A 50 -0.54 3.43 33.36
CA LEU A 50 -1.22 3.22 32.08
C LEU A 50 -0.91 4.43 31.19
N THR A 51 0.25 4.45 30.56
CA THR A 51 0.56 5.47 29.55
C THR A 51 -0.21 5.12 28.28
N SER A 52 -1.40 5.69 28.10
CA SER A 52 -2.13 5.62 26.84
C SER A 52 -1.41 6.48 25.81
N THR A 53 -0.41 5.90 25.14
CA THR A 53 0.16 6.55 23.96
C THR A 53 -0.87 6.46 22.84
N THR A 54 -1.70 7.50 22.68
CA THR A 54 -2.53 7.63 21.50
C THR A 54 -1.63 7.66 20.28
N PRO A 55 -1.83 6.79 19.28
CA PRO A 55 -1.03 6.85 18.07
C PRO A 55 -1.27 8.21 17.41
N PHE A 56 -0.20 8.96 17.17
CA PHE A 56 -0.26 10.18 16.35
C PHE A 56 -0.78 9.79 14.96
N ALA A 57 -1.98 10.25 14.62
CA ALA A 57 -2.57 10.01 13.31
C ALA A 57 -1.72 10.74 12.27
N ILE A 58 -1.14 10.00 11.31
CA ILE A 58 -0.37 10.61 10.23
C ILE A 58 -1.36 11.36 9.34
N GLN A 59 -1.25 12.69 9.35
CA GLN A 59 -2.03 13.54 8.46
C GLN A 59 -1.40 13.53 7.09
N PHE A 60 -2.10 12.98 6.09
CA PHE A 60 -1.67 13.08 4.70
C PHE A 60 -2.06 14.45 4.14
N PRO A 61 -1.22 15.08 3.29
CA PRO A 61 -1.64 16.29 2.59
C PRO A 61 -2.87 16.01 1.72
N PRO A 62 -3.73 17.03 1.47
CA PRO A 62 -4.89 16.90 0.62
C PRO A 62 -4.47 16.50 -0.80
N ARG A 63 -5.30 15.71 -1.49
CA ARG A 63 -5.02 15.35 -2.89
C ARG A 63 -5.15 16.57 -3.78
N ARG A 64 -4.19 16.72 -4.70
CA ARG A 64 -4.31 17.70 -5.78
C ARG A 64 -5.51 17.35 -6.66
N ILE A 65 -6.37 18.33 -6.90
CA ILE A 65 -7.45 18.25 -7.90
C ILE A 65 -6.96 18.98 -9.14
N PHE A 66 -7.09 18.35 -10.30
CA PHE A 66 -6.80 18.95 -11.60
C PHE A 66 -8.07 18.97 -12.44
N LEU A 67 -8.17 19.95 -13.33
CA LEU A 67 -9.31 20.08 -14.25
C LEU A 67 -9.14 19.11 -15.42
N ASP A 68 -10.26 18.56 -15.93
CA ASP A 68 -10.22 17.67 -17.10
C ASP A 68 -9.75 18.41 -18.37
N SER A 69 -9.83 19.75 -18.41
CA SER A 69 -9.40 20.59 -19.55
C SER A 69 -7.88 20.67 -19.74
N GLU A 70 -7.10 20.39 -18.68
CA GLU A 70 -5.63 20.47 -18.72
C GLU A 70 -4.98 19.13 -19.13
N ILE A 71 -5.80 18.12 -19.45
CA ILE A 71 -5.37 16.75 -19.69
C ILE A 71 -5.73 16.30 -21.11
N GLU A 72 -4.72 15.81 -21.82
CA GLU A 72 -4.92 15.07 -23.06
C GLU A 72 -5.03 13.57 -22.76
N GLU A 73 -6.17 12.96 -23.12
CA GLU A 73 -6.42 11.53 -22.98
C GLU A 73 -6.25 10.80 -24.32
N ASN A 74 -5.28 9.88 -24.41
CA ASN A 74 -5.05 9.04 -25.59
C ASN A 74 -5.26 7.55 -25.28
N PHE A 75 -5.90 6.84 -26.21
CA PHE A 75 -6.13 5.40 -26.11
C PHE A 75 -5.17 4.64 -27.02
N LEU A 76 -4.39 3.74 -26.44
CA LEU A 76 -3.39 2.96 -27.13
C LEU A 76 -3.75 1.46 -27.11
N LYS A 77 -3.23 0.71 -28.07
CA LYS A 77 -3.22 -0.75 -28.00
C LYS A 77 -2.20 -1.18 -26.95
N GLY A 78 -2.48 -2.29 -26.27
CA GLY A 78 -1.53 -2.82 -25.29
C GLY A 78 -0.25 -3.30 -25.97
N SER A 79 0.86 -3.21 -25.25
CA SER A 79 2.16 -3.70 -25.72
C SER A 79 2.56 -4.98 -24.98
N GLY A 80 3.35 -5.84 -25.62
CA GLY A 80 3.92 -7.06 -25.05
C GLY A 80 3.34 -8.37 -25.61
N PRO A 81 3.89 -9.53 -25.17
CA PRO A 81 3.37 -10.86 -25.49
C PRO A 81 2.03 -11.08 -24.77
N GLY A 82 1.00 -10.42 -25.29
CA GLY A 82 -0.36 -10.47 -24.77
C GLY A 82 -1.24 -11.42 -25.57
N GLY A 83 -2.38 -11.80 -24.99
CA GLY A 83 -3.42 -12.53 -25.71
C GLY A 83 -4.16 -11.66 -26.73
N GLN A 84 -5.11 -12.27 -27.45
CA GLN A 84 -5.90 -11.58 -28.48
C GLN A 84 -6.55 -10.28 -27.99
N LYS A 85 -6.98 -10.23 -26.73
CA LYS A 85 -7.64 -9.06 -26.14
C LYS A 85 -6.73 -7.84 -26.03
N ILE A 86 -5.44 -8.04 -25.72
CA ILE A 86 -4.47 -6.95 -25.49
C ILE A 86 -4.10 -6.29 -26.82
N ASN A 87 -3.92 -7.10 -27.87
CA ASN A 87 -3.44 -6.63 -29.18
C ASN A 87 -4.57 -6.04 -30.04
N LYS A 88 -5.82 -6.53 -29.87
CA LYS A 88 -6.97 -6.07 -30.66
C LYS A 88 -7.64 -4.82 -30.06
N THR A 89 -7.77 -4.74 -28.74
CA THR A 89 -8.53 -3.67 -28.08
C THR A 89 -7.62 -2.55 -27.59
N SER A 90 -7.94 -1.30 -27.95
CA SER A 90 -7.28 -0.09 -27.44
C SER A 90 -7.71 0.22 -25.99
N SER A 91 -7.28 -0.63 -25.07
CA SER A 91 -7.63 -0.56 -23.65
C SER A 91 -6.58 0.16 -22.79
N ALA A 92 -5.35 0.31 -23.28
CA ALA A 92 -4.29 1.05 -22.59
C ALA A 92 -4.59 2.56 -22.67
N VAL A 93 -4.34 3.28 -21.58
CA VAL A 93 -4.62 4.71 -21.48
C VAL A 93 -3.30 5.45 -21.27
N GLN A 94 -3.08 6.49 -22.07
CA GLN A 94 -2.02 7.46 -21.89
C GLN A 94 -2.66 8.79 -21.52
N LEU A 95 -2.24 9.37 -20.40
CA LEU A 95 -2.64 10.71 -19.97
C LEU A 95 -1.43 11.63 -20.04
N LYS A 96 -1.62 12.83 -20.57
CA LYS A 96 -0.61 13.88 -20.58
C LYS A 96 -1.17 15.12 -19.93
N HIS A 97 -0.45 15.66 -18.94
CA HIS A 97 -0.78 16.94 -18.33
C HIS A 97 -0.10 18.05 -19.12
N LEU A 98 -0.90 18.93 -19.73
CA LEU A 98 -0.42 19.97 -20.64
C LEU A 98 0.57 20.95 -20.00
N PRO A 99 0.31 21.53 -18.80
CA PRO A 99 1.18 22.59 -18.28
C PRO A 99 2.49 22.06 -17.69
N THR A 100 2.54 20.82 -17.17
CA THR A 100 3.80 20.23 -16.65
C THR A 100 4.49 19.30 -17.64
N GLY A 101 3.83 18.90 -18.73
CA GLY A 101 4.39 17.98 -19.72
C GLY A 101 4.53 16.53 -19.25
N ILE A 102 4.02 16.17 -18.06
CA ILE A 102 4.13 14.80 -17.54
C ILE A 102 3.21 13.87 -18.33
N VAL A 103 3.77 12.75 -18.77
CA VAL A 103 3.05 11.70 -19.48
C VAL A 103 3.04 10.43 -18.65
N VAL A 104 1.85 9.87 -18.42
CA VAL A 104 1.66 8.60 -17.70
C VAL A 104 0.95 7.62 -18.61
N LYS A 105 1.49 6.39 -18.71
CA LYS A 105 0.88 5.27 -19.42
C LYS A 105 0.44 4.23 -18.40
N CYS A 106 -0.77 3.69 -18.55
CA CYS A 106 -1.32 2.67 -17.66
C CYS A 106 -1.97 1.55 -18.46
N GLN A 107 -1.56 0.31 -18.16
CA GLN A 107 -2.14 -0.93 -18.67
C GLN A 107 -2.19 -1.93 -17.51
N GLU A 108 -3.26 -1.89 -16.72
CA GLU A 108 -3.40 -2.77 -15.55
C GLU A 108 -4.50 -3.82 -15.75
N SER A 109 -5.65 -3.38 -16.28
CA SER A 109 -6.78 -4.26 -16.54
C SER A 109 -7.19 -4.25 -18.01
N ARG A 110 -8.00 -5.23 -18.40
CA ARG A 110 -8.67 -5.31 -19.71
C ARG A 110 -9.76 -4.25 -19.93
N SER A 111 -10.11 -3.50 -18.88
CA SER A 111 -11.18 -2.48 -18.90
C SER A 111 -10.61 -1.06 -19.01
N ARG A 112 -11.04 -0.32 -20.04
CA ARG A 112 -10.63 1.07 -20.31
C ARG A 112 -10.97 2.02 -19.16
N SER A 113 -12.15 1.88 -18.57
CA SER A 113 -12.62 2.76 -17.49
C SER A 113 -11.80 2.56 -16.20
N HIS A 114 -11.38 1.33 -15.92
CA HIS A 114 -10.49 1.03 -14.81
C HIS A 114 -9.11 1.66 -15.05
N ASN A 115 -8.54 1.46 -16.25
CA ASN A 115 -7.24 2.05 -16.61
C ASN A 115 -7.28 3.59 -16.56
N ARG A 116 -8.37 4.24 -16.98
CA ARG A 116 -8.55 5.70 -16.85
C ARG A 116 -8.50 6.17 -15.38
N LYS A 117 -9.19 5.47 -14.48
CA LYS A 117 -9.19 5.77 -13.04
C LYS A 117 -7.80 5.60 -12.43
N VAL A 118 -7.10 4.54 -12.80
CA VAL A 118 -5.75 4.26 -12.31
C VAL A 118 -4.76 5.29 -12.86
N ALA A 119 -4.80 5.57 -14.16
CA ALA A 119 -3.94 6.57 -14.80
C ALA A 119 -4.09 7.96 -14.16
N ARG A 120 -5.32 8.40 -13.84
CA ARG A 120 -5.56 9.67 -13.12
C ARG A 120 -4.94 9.69 -11.73
N LYS A 121 -5.01 8.57 -10.99
CA LYS A 121 -4.36 8.46 -9.67
C LYS A 121 -2.85 8.57 -9.80
N LEU A 122 -2.25 7.84 -10.74
CA LEU A 122 -0.80 7.89 -10.98
C LEU A 122 -0.36 9.30 -11.42
N LEU A 123 -1.11 9.95 -12.31
CA LEU A 123 -0.81 11.32 -12.74
C LEU A 123 -0.81 12.29 -11.56
N GLY A 124 -1.82 12.19 -10.68
CA GLY A 124 -1.87 12.98 -9.45
C GLY A 124 -0.69 12.71 -8.52
N GLU A 125 -0.30 11.45 -8.35
CA GLU A 125 0.86 11.07 -7.53
C GLU A 125 2.18 11.64 -8.09
N ARG A 126 2.36 11.63 -9.41
CA ARG A 126 3.53 12.23 -10.07
C ARG A 126 3.56 13.75 -9.94
N LEU A 127 2.41 14.41 -10.05
CA LEU A 127 2.31 15.86 -9.84
C LEU A 127 2.63 16.23 -8.39
N GLU A 128 2.08 15.49 -7.42
CA GLU A 128 2.37 15.67 -5.99
C GLU A 128 3.86 15.45 -5.70
N GLU A 129 4.51 14.47 -6.35
CA GLU A 129 5.95 14.21 -6.22
C GLU A 129 6.80 15.37 -6.76
N LEU A 130 6.39 16.02 -7.86
CA LEU A 130 7.10 17.20 -8.37
C LEU A 130 6.94 18.44 -7.49
N GLU A 131 5.75 18.67 -6.93
CA GLU A 131 5.45 19.88 -6.14
C GLU A 131 6.00 19.78 -4.71
N LEU A 132 5.87 18.62 -4.06
CA LEU A 132 6.16 18.43 -2.63
C LEU A 132 7.39 17.55 -2.35
N GLY A 133 7.88 16.78 -3.33
CA GLY A 133 9.04 15.91 -3.16
C GLY A 133 8.89 14.91 -2.01
N GLU A 134 9.67 15.09 -0.94
CA GLU A 134 9.68 14.22 0.24
C GLU A 134 8.41 14.30 1.10
N GLU A 135 7.65 15.40 0.99
CA GLU A 135 6.39 15.59 1.68
C GLU A 135 5.20 15.03 0.90
N SER A 136 5.46 14.49 -0.30
CA SER A 136 4.44 13.85 -1.12
C SER A 136 3.78 12.68 -0.37
N ARG A 137 2.51 12.43 -0.68
CA ARG A 137 1.75 11.34 -0.04
C ARG A 137 2.38 9.98 -0.27
N THR A 138 3.00 9.77 -1.42
CA THR A 138 3.71 8.54 -1.78
C THR A 138 4.93 8.35 -0.89
N ALA A 139 5.75 9.39 -0.69
CA ALA A 139 6.90 9.37 0.20
C ALA A 139 6.50 9.14 1.66
N VAL A 140 5.48 9.85 2.15
CA VAL A 140 4.97 9.67 3.53
C VAL A 140 4.45 8.24 3.74
N LYS A 141 3.68 7.69 2.80
CA LYS A 141 3.22 6.30 2.84
C LYS A 141 4.38 5.30 2.79
N ALA A 142 5.40 5.55 1.97
CA ALA A 142 6.57 4.69 1.87
C ALA A 142 7.35 4.68 3.19
N ARG A 143 7.57 5.84 3.79
CA ARG A 143 8.20 6.01 5.12
C ARG A 143 7.43 5.27 6.21
N GLU A 144 6.11 5.40 6.22
CA GLU A 144 5.24 4.70 7.18
C GLU A 144 5.30 3.17 6.99
N ARG A 145 5.22 2.69 5.75
CA ARG A 145 5.34 1.26 5.42
C ARG A 145 6.69 0.71 5.89
N SER A 146 7.78 1.44 5.65
CA SER A 146 9.12 1.08 6.12
C SER A 146 9.20 1.02 7.65
N ARG A 147 8.69 2.05 8.35
CA ARG A 147 8.64 2.08 9.82
C ARG A 147 7.87 0.91 10.42
N LYS A 148 6.70 0.59 9.84
CA LYS A 148 5.89 -0.56 10.26
C LYS A 148 6.61 -1.88 10.02
N LYS A 149 7.26 -2.05 8.86
CA LYS A 149 8.08 -3.22 8.54
C LYS A 149 9.23 -3.39 9.53
N ALA A 150 10.04 -2.36 9.76
CA ALA A 150 11.14 -2.41 10.72
C ALA A 150 10.66 -2.74 12.15
N SER A 151 9.50 -2.19 12.56
CA SER A 151 8.90 -2.49 13.86
C SER A 151 8.42 -3.95 13.95
N ALA A 152 7.81 -4.47 12.88
CA ALA A 152 7.38 -5.85 12.79
C ALA A 152 8.59 -6.81 12.81
N ASP A 153 9.65 -6.50 12.05
CA ASP A 153 10.88 -7.28 12.01
C ASP A 153 11.59 -7.30 13.37
N LYS A 154 11.64 -6.16 14.08
CA LYS A 154 12.17 -6.09 15.45
C LYS A 154 11.37 -6.97 16.42
N LYS A 155 10.03 -6.95 16.34
CA LYS A 155 9.17 -7.81 17.15
C LYS A 155 9.37 -9.29 16.81
N LYS A 156 9.44 -9.61 15.51
CA LYS A 156 9.72 -10.95 14.99
C LYS A 156 11.03 -11.47 15.58
N ARG A 157 12.12 -10.72 15.44
CA ARG A 157 13.45 -11.07 15.99
C ARG A 157 13.43 -11.32 17.49
N ARG A 158 12.76 -10.45 18.27
CA ARG A 158 12.60 -10.65 19.72
C ARG A 158 11.86 -11.93 20.07
N LYS A 159 10.79 -12.25 19.33
CA LYS A 159 10.01 -13.48 19.52
C LYS A 159 10.86 -14.72 19.26
N TYR A 160 11.56 -14.78 18.14
CA TYR A 160 12.35 -15.98 17.79
C TYR A 160 13.60 -16.15 18.69
N ARG A 161 14.23 -15.04 19.13
CA ARG A 161 15.29 -15.11 20.14
C ARG A 161 14.79 -15.68 21.47
N ALA A 162 13.62 -15.24 21.93
CA ALA A 162 13.05 -15.76 23.18
C ALA A 162 12.64 -17.25 23.10
N LEU A 163 12.40 -17.77 21.88
CA LEU A 163 12.10 -19.19 21.65
C LEU A 163 13.36 -20.05 21.53
N SER A 164 14.44 -19.52 20.93
CA SER A 164 15.73 -20.22 20.87
C SER A 164 16.32 -20.39 22.27
N ASP A 165 16.34 -19.32 23.06
CA ASP A 165 16.92 -19.33 24.41
C ASP A 165 16.12 -20.24 25.40
N GLY A 166 14.93 -20.71 25.00
CA GLY A 166 14.10 -21.67 25.75
C GLY A 166 14.22 -23.12 25.28
N GLN A 167 14.96 -23.39 24.20
CA GLN A 167 15.21 -24.74 23.66
C GLN A 167 16.56 -25.32 24.09
N ASP A 168 17.38 -24.56 24.81
CA ASP A 168 18.71 -25.00 25.31
C ASP A 168 18.63 -25.93 26.54
N GLY A 169 17.45 -26.53 26.82
CA GLY A 169 17.18 -27.37 28.00
C GLY A 169 16.91 -28.85 27.74
N GLU A 170 16.78 -29.30 26.48
CA GLU A 170 16.60 -30.72 26.16
C GLU A 170 17.39 -31.10 24.88
N ALA A 171 18.65 -31.50 25.05
CA ALA A 171 19.33 -32.44 24.16
C ALA A 171 20.53 -33.08 24.89
N HIS A 172 20.36 -34.34 25.26
CA HIS A 172 21.40 -35.26 25.74
C HIS A 172 21.54 -36.33 24.63
N GLY A 173 22.68 -36.37 23.91
CA GLY A 173 23.13 -37.42 22.95
C GLY A 173 22.24 -37.66 21.71
N ASP A 174 22.69 -37.97 20.49
CA ASP A 174 23.98 -38.38 19.93
C ASP A 174 23.94 -38.13 18.39
N GLU A 175 25.12 -38.20 17.75
CA GLU A 175 25.36 -38.51 16.34
C GLU A 175 25.43 -37.36 15.28
N ALA A 176 26.67 -37.18 14.82
CA ALA A 176 27.15 -36.75 13.50
C ALA A 176 27.00 -35.28 13.04
N ASP A 177 28.12 -34.57 13.20
CA ASP A 177 28.60 -33.54 12.29
C ASP A 177 28.47 -33.96 10.82
N ALA A 178 27.61 -33.25 10.08
CA ALA A 178 27.81 -33.02 8.66
C ALA A 178 27.84 -31.50 8.46
N LEU A 179 29.05 -30.94 8.45
CA LEU A 179 29.29 -29.58 7.96
C LEU A 179 28.80 -29.49 6.51
N ASP A 180 27.84 -28.61 6.24
CA ASP A 180 27.73 -27.98 4.92
C ASP A 180 27.89 -26.46 5.08
N HIS A 181 29.15 -26.02 4.99
CA HIS A 181 29.49 -24.61 4.84
C HIS A 181 29.25 -24.20 3.39
N HIS A 182 28.02 -23.86 3.03
CA HIS A 182 27.81 -22.99 1.87
C HIS A 182 27.99 -21.53 2.29
N ALA A 183 29.26 -21.13 2.38
CA ALA A 183 29.65 -19.74 2.23
C ALA A 183 29.21 -19.29 0.83
N GLY A 184 28.12 -18.50 0.78
CA GLY A 184 27.75 -17.76 -0.41
C GLY A 184 28.76 -16.64 -0.62
N GLU A 185 29.93 -16.98 -1.15
CA GLU A 185 30.83 -16.01 -1.76
C GLU A 185 30.12 -15.43 -2.98
N GLY A 186 29.79 -14.14 -2.89
CA GLY A 186 29.43 -13.34 -4.04
C GLY A 186 30.61 -13.32 -5.00
N SER A 187 30.48 -14.04 -6.10
CA SER A 187 31.25 -13.74 -7.31
C SER A 187 30.34 -12.94 -8.24
N GLU A 188 30.80 -11.72 -8.51
CA GLU A 188 30.27 -10.79 -9.49
C GLU A 188 30.20 -11.49 -10.86
N GLN A 189 29.00 -11.72 -11.37
CA GLN A 189 28.81 -12.02 -12.78
C GLN A 189 28.89 -10.70 -13.55
N ILE A 190 30.12 -10.25 -13.79
CA ILE A 190 30.42 -9.47 -14.98
C ILE A 190 30.08 -10.36 -16.18
N ASN A 191 29.06 -9.96 -16.95
CA ASN A 191 28.75 -10.56 -18.25
C ASN A 191 29.92 -10.29 -19.21
N SER A 192 30.96 -11.13 -19.16
CA SER A 192 32.02 -11.18 -20.16
C SER A 192 31.47 -11.86 -21.42
N PHE A 193 30.96 -11.04 -22.34
CA PHE A 193 30.72 -11.43 -23.72
C PHE A 193 32.03 -11.98 -24.33
N PRO A 194 32.07 -13.20 -24.89
CA PRO A 194 33.25 -13.64 -25.63
C PRO A 194 33.37 -12.86 -26.94
N VAL A 195 34.44 -12.09 -27.04
CA VAL A 195 34.93 -11.50 -28.28
C VAL A 195 35.62 -12.60 -29.09
N GLY A 196 35.13 -12.83 -30.30
CA GLY A 196 35.81 -13.48 -31.41
C GLY A 196 34.95 -13.26 -32.65
N MET A 197 35.20 -12.24 -33.50
CA MET A 197 36.20 -12.23 -34.58
C MET A 197 36.22 -13.58 -35.31
N LYS A 198 35.84 -13.73 -36.59
CA LYS A 198 36.02 -12.86 -37.75
C LYS A 198 34.93 -13.11 -38.81
N THR A 199 34.75 -12.07 -39.61
CA THR A 199 34.11 -11.91 -40.91
C THR A 199 34.24 -13.05 -41.92
N GLU A 200 33.21 -13.29 -42.72
CA GLU A 200 33.27 -13.19 -44.19
C GLU A 200 31.88 -12.89 -44.82
N PRO A 201 31.82 -12.16 -45.94
CA PRO A 201 30.59 -11.65 -46.53
C PRO A 201 30.01 -12.63 -47.56
N GLN A 202 28.69 -12.78 -47.57
CA GLN A 202 27.98 -13.43 -48.68
C GLN A 202 26.91 -12.47 -49.19
N GLU A 203 27.06 -12.17 -50.47
CA GLU A 203 26.40 -11.15 -51.27
C GLU A 203 24.87 -11.36 -51.31
N GLY A 204 24.13 -10.25 -51.27
CA GLY A 204 22.70 -10.27 -51.52
C GLY A 204 22.40 -10.42 -53.01
N PRO A 205 21.28 -11.05 -53.40
CA PRO A 205 20.69 -10.79 -54.69
C PRO A 205 19.69 -9.63 -54.58
N SER A 206 20.11 -8.50 -55.12
CA SER A 206 19.27 -7.45 -55.69
C SER A 206 18.32 -8.03 -56.74
N LYS A 207 17.00 -7.86 -56.56
CA LYS A 207 16.02 -7.72 -57.65
C LYS A 207 14.94 -6.76 -57.15
N GLU A 208 15.06 -5.48 -57.49
CA GLU A 208 14.57 -4.87 -58.73
C GLU A 208 13.06 -4.67 -58.72
N ASN A 209 12.72 -3.39 -58.60
CA ASN A 209 11.43 -2.80 -58.89
C ASN A 209 11.04 -3.11 -60.33
N ASN A 210 9.75 -3.39 -60.58
CA ASN A 210 9.08 -3.03 -61.82
C ASN A 210 7.56 -3.13 -61.62
N GLY A 211 6.84 -2.07 -62.03
CA GLY A 211 5.40 -2.10 -62.33
C GLY A 211 4.50 -1.56 -61.24
#